data_AF-A0A7S1GEK7-F1
#
_entry.id   AF-A0A7S1GEK7-F1
#
_cell.length_a   1.000
_cell.length_b   1.000
_cell.length_c   1.000
_cell.angle_alpha   90.00
_cell.angle_beta   90.00
_cell.angle_gamma   90.00
#
_symmetry.space_group_name_H-M   'P 1'
#
loop_
_entity.id
_entity.type
_entity.pdbx_description
1 polymer ?
#
loop_
_entity_poly.entity_id
_entity_poly.type
_entity_poly.pdbx_seq_one_letter_code
_entity_poly.pdbx_strand_id
1 'polypeptide(L)'
;MDPEENYDLTESLVGGDNDAYPADISMGSNNRNTSPTTRCSGRIRSLPTLFFIVTPMIIFIIVVFLSAALIPTDVTSNSSKQAISLRDSMMQYLARHIMPYDVPNIASLGFQSNGQPKPDGMSDGIVDQTVYYSIQAKTLYPWTDSIPQDVYFEYVVPYAVTNEPRTNHRPLLFNALKDSLKQYERAAIENSTQSTQDQIKEVVKLINTELWALMGRDSKPIVFKASQTPRIYDPLSVIAYGYSSCTGLAIMLVSALRSVGIP
;
A
#
# COMPACT_ATOMS: atom_id res chain seq x y z
N MET A 1 -36.64 -15.52 -14.81
CA MET A 1 -36.06 -14.18 -15.04
C MET A 1 -35.04 -14.40 -16.13
N ASP A 2 -35.33 -13.87 -17.32
CA ASP A 2 -34.70 -14.27 -18.59
C ASP A 2 -33.23 -13.81 -18.67
N PRO A 3 -32.29 -14.65 -19.12
CA PRO A 3 -30.87 -14.31 -19.24
C PRO A 3 -30.54 -13.36 -20.42
N GLU A 4 -31.50 -12.99 -21.26
CA GLU A 4 -31.27 -12.14 -22.44
C GLU A 4 -31.20 -10.62 -22.13
N GLU A 5 -31.74 -10.16 -20.99
CA GLU A 5 -31.82 -8.71 -20.69
C GLU A 5 -30.47 -8.08 -20.26
N ASN A 6 -29.42 -8.90 -20.09
CA ASN A 6 -28.11 -8.42 -19.60
C ASN A 6 -27.06 -8.23 -20.71
N TYR A 7 -27.37 -8.60 -21.96
CA TYR A 7 -26.47 -8.43 -23.10
C TYR A 7 -26.58 -7.04 -23.77
N ASP A 8 -27.74 -6.38 -23.65
CA ASP A 8 -27.98 -5.06 -24.26
C ASP A 8 -27.29 -3.89 -23.52
N LEU A 9 -26.87 -4.07 -22.27
CA LEU A 9 -26.17 -3.02 -21.51
C LEU A 9 -24.69 -2.88 -21.90
N THR A 10 -24.10 -3.92 -22.50
CA THR A 10 -22.68 -3.90 -22.89
C THR A 10 -22.40 -3.30 -24.26
N GLU A 11 -23.37 -3.24 -25.18
CA GLU A 11 -23.16 -2.60 -26.50
C GLU A 11 -23.28 -1.07 -26.47
N SER A 12 -23.95 -0.48 -25.47
CA SER A 12 -24.11 0.98 -25.35
C SER A 12 -22.84 1.73 -24.89
N LEU A 13 -21.77 1.02 -24.54
CA LEU A 13 -20.52 1.61 -24.04
C LEU A 13 -19.37 1.60 -25.05
N VAL A 14 -19.58 1.13 -26.28
CA VAL A 14 -18.52 0.98 -27.31
C VAL A 14 -18.88 1.64 -28.66
N GLY A 15 -19.90 2.49 -28.72
CA GLY A 15 -20.30 3.16 -29.96
C GLY A 15 -20.40 4.67 -29.84
N GLY A 16 -19.51 5.40 -30.52
CA GLY A 16 -19.81 6.76 -30.98
C GLY A 16 -18.78 7.85 -30.67
N ASP A 17 -18.01 8.16 -31.72
CA ASP A 17 -17.66 9.52 -32.17
C ASP A 17 -16.32 10.15 -31.78
N ASN A 18 -15.39 9.97 -32.72
CA ASN A 18 -14.42 10.97 -33.15
C ASN A 18 -15.16 12.27 -33.54
N ASP A 19 -14.73 13.42 -33.02
CA ASP A 19 -14.37 14.60 -33.83
C ASP A 19 -13.99 15.82 -32.98
N ALA A 20 -13.10 16.62 -33.58
CA ALA A 20 -12.81 18.04 -33.31
C ALA A 20 -11.95 18.43 -32.09
N TYR A 21 -10.64 18.52 -32.35
CA TYR A 21 -9.75 19.51 -31.72
C TYR A 21 -10.13 20.94 -32.15
N PRO A 22 -10.01 21.92 -31.24
CA PRO A 22 -9.54 23.24 -31.65
C PRO A 22 -8.24 23.62 -30.96
N ALA A 23 -7.36 24.21 -31.77
CA ALA A 23 -6.08 24.80 -31.42
C ALA A 23 -6.22 26.20 -30.79
N ASP A 24 -5.10 26.65 -30.24
CA ASP A 24 -4.68 28.03 -29.99
C ASP A 24 -5.35 28.84 -28.88
N ILE A 25 -4.65 28.90 -27.73
CA ILE A 25 -4.57 30.13 -26.93
C ILE A 25 -3.10 30.49 -26.69
N SER A 26 -2.70 31.56 -27.37
CA SER A 26 -1.45 32.31 -27.22
C SER A 26 -1.34 32.94 -25.83
N MET A 27 -0.21 32.72 -25.14
CA MET A 27 0.27 33.61 -24.08
C MET A 27 1.59 34.22 -24.51
N GLY A 28 1.57 35.53 -24.75
CA GLY A 28 2.73 36.34 -25.05
C GLY A 28 3.61 36.57 -23.82
N SER A 29 4.92 36.45 -24.00
CA SER A 29 5.93 36.98 -23.09
C SER A 29 6.79 37.97 -23.85
N ASN A 30 6.71 39.24 -23.45
CA ASN A 30 7.49 40.35 -23.99
C ASN A 30 8.76 40.59 -23.16
N ASN A 31 9.85 40.78 -23.90
CA ASN A 31 11.21 41.16 -23.51
C ASN A 31 11.34 42.34 -22.52
N ARG A 32 12.43 42.36 -21.74
CA ARG A 32 13.61 43.28 -21.85
C ARG A 32 14.50 43.20 -20.59
N ASN A 33 15.81 42.91 -20.79
CA ASN A 33 17.00 43.78 -20.63
C ASN A 33 17.10 44.48 -19.25
N THR A 34 18.19 44.43 -18.48
CA THR A 34 19.58 44.85 -18.81
C THR A 34 20.55 44.47 -17.67
N SER A 35 21.80 44.17 -18.00
CA SER A 35 22.97 44.34 -17.10
C SER A 35 23.45 45.79 -17.14
N PRO A 36 24.17 46.28 -16.10
CA PRO A 36 25.58 46.54 -16.34
C PRO A 36 26.54 46.26 -15.17
N THR A 37 27.79 46.12 -15.56
CA THR A 37 29.05 45.90 -14.83
C THR A 37 29.48 47.05 -13.91
N THR A 38 30.27 46.75 -12.86
CA THR A 38 31.46 47.56 -12.53
C THR A 38 32.50 46.80 -11.68
N ARG A 39 33.77 46.97 -12.08
CA ARG A 39 35.02 46.52 -11.43
C ARG A 39 35.31 47.31 -10.13
N CYS A 40 36.08 46.71 -9.23
CA CYS A 40 37.19 47.42 -8.57
C CYS A 40 38.29 46.47 -8.07
N SER A 41 39.50 47.03 -7.96
CA SER A 41 40.83 46.41 -8.00
C SER A 41 41.56 46.47 -6.65
N GLY A 42 42.51 45.56 -6.44
CA GLY A 42 43.64 45.68 -5.52
C GLY A 42 43.94 44.37 -4.78
N ARG A 43 45.16 43.97 -4.42
CA ARG A 43 46.54 44.39 -4.69
C ARG A 43 47.44 43.24 -4.17
N ILE A 44 48.57 43.05 -4.83
CA ILE A 44 49.63 42.04 -4.65
C ILE A 44 50.32 42.05 -3.25
N ARG A 45 50.77 40.86 -2.79
CA ARG A 45 52.05 40.56 -2.04
C ARG A 45 52.15 39.02 -1.83
N SER A 46 52.96 38.27 -2.60
CA SER A 46 54.36 37.81 -2.40
C SER A 46 54.62 36.79 -1.27
N LEU A 47 54.87 35.52 -1.68
CA LEU A 47 55.70 34.36 -1.18
C LEU A 47 56.30 34.33 0.26
N PRO A 48 56.89 33.19 0.75
CA PRO A 48 56.72 31.75 0.46
C PRO A 48 56.69 30.86 1.74
N THR A 49 56.25 29.60 1.68
CA THR A 49 56.75 28.48 2.55
C THR A 49 56.14 27.15 2.09
N LEU A 50 56.78 26.50 1.11
CA LEU A 50 56.39 25.18 0.60
C LEU A 50 57.56 24.21 0.71
N PHE A 51 58.01 23.93 1.93
CA PHE A 51 58.91 22.83 2.25
C PHE A 51 58.73 22.60 3.75
N PHE A 52 58.00 21.57 4.18
CA PHE A 52 58.13 20.87 5.49
C PHE A 52 56.95 19.96 5.90
N ILE A 53 55.88 19.80 5.11
CA ILE A 53 54.68 19.02 5.54
C ILE A 53 54.49 17.66 4.83
N VAL A 54 55.27 17.35 3.77
CA VAL A 54 54.97 16.17 2.93
C VAL A 54 55.60 14.86 3.43
N THR A 55 56.56 14.91 4.35
CA THR A 55 57.31 13.71 4.79
C THR A 55 56.69 12.87 5.92
N PRO A 56 55.86 13.37 6.86
CA PRO A 56 55.28 12.50 7.89
C PRO A 56 53.96 11.80 7.48
N MET A 57 53.24 12.27 6.45
CA MET A 57 51.96 11.65 6.05
C MET A 57 52.13 10.33 5.26
N ILE A 58 53.23 10.14 4.53
CA ILE A 58 53.44 8.93 3.72
C ILE A 58 53.79 7.72 4.60
N ILE A 59 54.46 7.93 5.73
CA ILE A 59 54.83 6.84 6.65
C ILE A 59 53.61 6.31 7.42
N PHE A 60 52.62 7.15 7.70
CA PHE A 60 51.40 6.74 8.41
C PHE A 60 50.47 5.87 7.54
N ILE A 61 50.41 6.11 6.23
CA ILE A 61 49.57 5.34 5.30
C ILE A 61 50.10 3.90 5.15
N ILE A 62 51.42 3.70 5.13
CA ILE A 62 52.01 2.36 4.94
C ILE A 62 51.79 1.47 6.17
N VAL A 63 51.82 2.01 7.39
CA VAL A 63 51.61 1.23 8.63
C VAL A 63 50.13 0.85 8.82
N VAL A 64 49.19 1.69 8.38
CA VAL A 64 47.76 1.38 8.43
C VAL A 64 47.37 0.33 7.38
N PHE A 65 47.98 0.35 6.19
CA PHE A 65 47.69 -0.65 5.16
C PHE A 65 48.38 -2.01 5.37
N LEU A 66 49.51 -2.07 6.09
CA LEU A 66 50.18 -3.33 6.40
C LEU A 66 49.55 -4.10 7.59
N SER A 67 48.67 -3.44 8.36
CA SER A 67 47.93 -4.07 9.47
C SER A 67 46.60 -4.72 9.04
N ALA A 68 46.16 -4.52 7.79
CA ALA A 68 44.91 -5.07 7.26
C ALA A 68 45.07 -6.43 6.53
N ALA A 69 46.29 -6.95 6.40
CA ALA A 69 46.58 -8.14 5.58
C ALA A 69 46.72 -9.45 6.37
N LEU A 70 46.40 -9.48 7.67
CA LEU A 70 46.52 -10.68 8.52
C LEU A 70 45.26 -10.97 9.35
N ILE A 71 44.08 -10.74 8.78
CA ILE A 71 42.85 -11.32 9.31
C ILE A 71 42.63 -12.66 8.60
N PRO A 72 42.74 -13.81 9.28
CA PRO A 72 42.39 -15.10 8.69
C PRO A 72 40.90 -15.07 8.28
N THR A 73 40.64 -15.34 7.00
CA THR A 73 39.30 -15.61 6.49
C THR A 73 38.85 -16.97 7.02
N ASP A 74 38.41 -17.00 8.26
CA ASP A 74 37.65 -18.13 8.77
C ASP A 74 36.27 -18.06 8.10
N VAL A 75 36.06 -18.91 7.10
CA VAL A 75 34.75 -19.17 6.51
C VAL A 75 33.97 -20.00 7.54
N THR A 76 33.60 -19.35 8.63
CA THR A 76 32.58 -19.88 9.53
C THR A 76 31.24 -19.69 8.83
N SER A 77 30.63 -20.81 8.45
CA SER A 77 29.25 -20.93 8.06
C SER A 77 28.35 -20.17 9.05
N ASN A 78 27.92 -18.96 8.68
CA ASN A 78 26.91 -18.22 9.40
C ASN A 78 25.56 -18.94 9.25
N SER A 79 25.30 -19.91 10.13
CA SER A 79 23.94 -20.18 10.61
C SER A 79 23.52 -19.04 11.55
N SER A 80 23.55 -17.81 11.05
CA SER A 80 22.92 -16.67 11.71
C SER A 80 21.42 -16.85 11.57
N LYS A 81 20.71 -16.92 12.71
CA LYS A 81 19.25 -16.76 12.77
C LYS A 81 18.90 -15.43 12.12
N GLN A 82 18.65 -15.43 10.82
CA GLN A 82 18.19 -14.26 10.10
C GLN A 82 16.82 -13.91 10.69
N ALA A 83 16.66 -12.69 11.18
CA ALA A 83 15.38 -12.23 11.70
C ALA A 83 14.32 -12.41 10.60
N ILE A 84 13.29 -13.19 10.88
CA ILE A 84 12.18 -13.43 9.95
C ILE A 84 11.51 -12.08 9.71
N SER A 85 11.33 -11.68 8.45
CA SER A 85 10.69 -10.40 8.14
C SER A 85 9.23 -10.41 8.62
N LEU A 86 8.64 -9.23 8.85
CA LEU A 86 7.21 -9.13 9.19
C LEU A 86 6.34 -9.76 8.10
N ARG A 87 6.70 -9.55 6.83
CA ARG A 87 6.06 -10.19 5.67
C ARG A 87 6.11 -11.70 5.78
N ASP A 88 7.29 -12.27 6.02
CA ASP A 88 7.44 -13.72 6.13
C ASP A 88 6.68 -14.29 7.33
N SER A 89 6.60 -13.55 8.43
CA SER A 89 5.82 -13.93 9.61
C SER A 89 4.32 -13.98 9.30
N MET A 90 3.78 -12.98 8.60
CA MET A 90 2.38 -12.96 8.16
C MET A 90 2.07 -14.06 7.14
N MET A 91 2.96 -14.26 6.14
CA MET A 91 2.81 -15.32 5.15
C MET A 91 2.83 -16.71 5.81
N GLN A 92 3.75 -16.95 6.75
CA GLN A 92 3.80 -18.20 7.52
C GLN A 92 2.55 -18.38 8.40
N TYR A 93 2.04 -17.31 9.01
CA TYR A 93 0.81 -17.36 9.79
C TYR A 93 -0.36 -17.82 8.93
N LEU A 94 -0.57 -17.17 7.78
CA LEU A 94 -1.64 -17.51 6.84
C LEU A 94 -1.50 -18.92 6.28
N ALA A 95 -0.28 -19.37 5.97
CA ALA A 95 -0.06 -20.72 5.46
C ALA A 95 -0.39 -21.80 6.51
N ARG A 96 -0.14 -21.53 7.80
CA ARG A 96 -0.48 -22.45 8.89
C ARG A 96 -1.98 -22.47 9.23
N HIS A 97 -2.68 -21.37 8.97
CA HIS A 97 -4.10 -21.21 9.26
C HIS A 97 -4.95 -21.12 7.97
N ILE A 98 -4.49 -21.75 6.89
CA ILE A 98 -5.23 -21.76 5.64
C ILE A 98 -6.58 -22.48 5.84
N MET A 99 -7.63 -21.92 5.26
CA MET A 99 -8.95 -22.52 5.35
C MET A 99 -8.98 -23.86 4.58
N PRO A 100 -9.62 -24.93 5.10
CA PRO A 100 -9.55 -26.25 4.47
C PRO A 100 -9.98 -26.30 3.00
N TYR A 101 -10.96 -25.49 2.61
CA TYR A 101 -11.46 -25.41 1.22
C TYR A 101 -10.55 -24.61 0.28
N ASP A 102 -9.58 -23.86 0.81
CA ASP A 102 -8.61 -23.10 0.01
C ASP A 102 -7.34 -23.92 -0.30
N VAL A 103 -7.09 -25.00 0.44
CA VAL A 103 -5.91 -25.89 0.29
C VAL A 103 -5.70 -26.36 -1.16
N PRO A 104 -6.72 -26.82 -1.90
CA PRO A 104 -6.54 -27.24 -3.30
C PRO A 104 -6.05 -26.12 -4.22
N ASN A 105 -6.30 -24.86 -3.86
CA ASN A 105 -6.01 -23.67 -4.66
C ASN A 105 -4.86 -22.82 -4.06
N ILE A 106 -4.08 -23.38 -3.12
CA ILE A 106 -3.01 -22.67 -2.40
C ILE A 106 -2.01 -21.99 -3.34
N ALA A 107 -1.73 -22.63 -4.47
CA ALA A 107 -0.86 -22.13 -5.52
C ALA A 107 -1.42 -20.84 -6.15
N SER A 108 -2.68 -20.85 -6.57
CA SER A 108 -3.37 -19.71 -7.19
C SER A 108 -3.62 -18.56 -6.20
N LEU A 109 -3.69 -18.87 -4.91
CA LEU A 109 -3.83 -17.85 -3.86
C LEU A 109 -2.54 -17.05 -3.62
N GLY A 110 -1.38 -17.55 -4.05
CA GLY A 110 -0.10 -16.84 -3.91
C GLY A 110 0.80 -17.33 -2.77
N PHE A 111 0.57 -18.54 -2.26
CA PHE A 111 1.42 -19.14 -1.21
C PHE A 111 2.69 -19.82 -1.75
N GLN A 112 2.98 -19.70 -3.05
CA GLN A 112 4.14 -20.35 -3.66
C GLN A 112 5.45 -19.68 -3.29
N SER A 113 6.53 -20.48 -3.24
CA SER A 113 7.89 -19.98 -3.11
C SER A 113 8.34 -19.23 -4.36
N ASN A 114 9.07 -18.12 -4.18
CA ASN A 114 9.68 -17.35 -5.26
C ASN A 114 10.35 -18.26 -6.31
N GLY A 115 9.99 -18.09 -7.59
CA GLY A 115 10.62 -18.79 -8.72
C GLY A 115 9.84 -19.99 -9.28
N GLN A 116 8.73 -20.39 -8.67
CA GLN A 116 7.80 -21.34 -9.31
C GLN A 116 6.95 -20.62 -10.38
N PRO A 117 6.66 -21.28 -11.51
CA PRO A 117 5.75 -20.73 -12.51
C PRO A 117 4.35 -20.55 -11.90
N LYS A 118 3.83 -19.33 -12.01
CA LYS A 118 2.50 -18.96 -11.52
C LYS A 118 1.44 -19.81 -12.22
N PRO A 119 0.48 -20.43 -11.51
CA PRO A 119 -0.52 -21.32 -12.11
C PRO A 119 -1.35 -20.69 -13.23
N ASP A 120 -1.61 -19.38 -13.12
CA ASP A 120 -2.37 -18.59 -14.09
C ASP A 120 -1.47 -17.79 -15.06
N GLY A 121 -0.15 -17.80 -14.85
CA GLY A 121 0.82 -17.00 -15.60
C GLY A 121 0.68 -15.48 -15.44
N MET A 122 -0.24 -14.96 -14.62
CA MET A 122 -0.63 -13.55 -14.64
C MET A 122 -0.63 -12.84 -13.27
N SER A 123 -0.63 -13.53 -12.13
CA SER A 123 -0.70 -12.84 -10.83
C SER A 123 0.11 -13.48 -9.69
N ASP A 124 0.56 -12.67 -8.73
CA ASP A 124 1.16 -13.12 -7.46
C ASP A 124 0.11 -13.70 -6.47
N GLY A 125 -1.11 -13.98 -6.96
CA GLY A 125 -2.26 -14.33 -6.14
C GLY A 125 -2.79 -13.16 -5.30
N ILE A 126 -3.79 -13.44 -4.46
CA ILE A 126 -4.41 -12.42 -3.61
C ILE A 126 -3.70 -12.25 -2.25
N VAL A 127 -2.95 -13.27 -1.82
CA VAL A 127 -2.34 -13.31 -0.49
C VAL A 127 -1.19 -12.33 -0.37
N ASP A 128 -0.35 -12.22 -1.40
CA ASP A 128 0.78 -11.28 -1.38
C ASP A 128 0.29 -9.83 -1.29
N GLN A 129 -0.71 -9.47 -2.09
CA GLN A 129 -1.37 -8.16 -2.03
C GLN A 129 -2.01 -7.92 -0.66
N THR A 130 -2.65 -8.95 -0.10
CA THR A 130 -3.25 -8.87 1.24
C THR A 130 -2.20 -8.54 2.30
N VAL A 131 -1.06 -9.23 2.29
CA VAL A 131 0.04 -9.01 3.24
C VAL A 131 0.70 -7.65 3.01
N TYR A 132 0.94 -7.28 1.75
CA TYR A 132 1.48 -5.97 1.40
C TYR A 132 0.66 -4.83 2.01
N TYR A 133 -0.65 -4.80 1.75
CA TYR A 133 -1.53 -3.75 2.28
C TYR A 133 -1.71 -3.82 3.80
N SER A 134 -1.61 -5.01 4.41
CA SER A 134 -1.60 -5.14 5.87
C SER A 134 -0.34 -4.50 6.49
N ILE A 135 0.81 -4.59 5.83
CA ILE A 135 2.05 -3.92 6.25
C ILE A 135 1.96 -2.42 6.00
N GLN A 136 1.39 -2.00 4.85
CA GLN A 136 1.16 -0.58 4.56
C GLN A 136 0.27 0.07 5.64
N ALA A 137 -0.82 -0.59 6.04
CA ALA A 137 -1.68 -0.13 7.12
C ALA A 137 -0.90 0.04 8.43
N LYS A 138 -0.03 -0.92 8.79
CA LYS A 138 0.84 -0.77 9.97
C LYS A 138 1.80 0.41 9.89
N THR A 139 2.28 0.72 8.70
CA THR A 139 3.26 1.80 8.48
C THR A 139 2.58 3.17 8.54
N LEU A 140 1.35 3.26 8.06
CA LEU A 140 0.66 4.53 7.87
C LEU A 140 -0.22 4.92 9.06
N TYR A 141 -0.86 3.96 9.72
CA TYR A 141 -1.91 4.27 10.69
C TYR A 141 -1.46 4.03 12.15
N PRO A 142 -1.42 5.08 12.99
CA PRO A 142 -0.88 5.00 14.36
C PRO A 142 -1.62 4.03 15.29
N TRP A 143 -2.94 3.86 15.11
CA TRP A 143 -3.73 2.96 15.97
C TRP A 143 -3.27 1.50 15.87
N THR A 144 -2.66 1.11 14.74
CA THR A 144 -2.23 -0.27 14.53
C THR A 144 -1.09 -0.69 15.45
N ASP A 145 -0.34 0.25 16.03
CA ASP A 145 0.77 -0.06 16.94
C ASP A 145 0.29 -0.47 18.33
N SER A 146 -0.93 -0.10 18.69
CA SER A 146 -1.57 -0.54 19.94
C SER A 146 -2.14 -1.95 19.87
N ILE A 147 -2.26 -2.53 18.67
CA ILE A 147 -2.88 -3.83 18.45
C ILE A 147 -1.83 -4.93 18.68
N PRO A 148 -2.07 -5.89 19.58
CA PRO A 148 -1.21 -7.05 19.74
C PRO A 148 -1.00 -7.81 18.43
N GLN A 149 0.20 -8.33 18.21
CA GLN A 149 0.56 -8.95 16.93
C GLN A 149 -0.32 -10.16 16.58
N ASP A 150 -0.65 -10.99 17.56
CA ASP A 150 -1.55 -12.14 17.42
C ASP A 150 -2.97 -11.70 17.02
N VAL A 151 -3.51 -10.66 17.65
CA VAL A 151 -4.78 -10.04 17.27
C VAL A 151 -4.72 -9.49 15.84
N TYR A 152 -3.64 -8.81 15.47
CA TYR A 152 -3.48 -8.29 14.12
C TYR A 152 -3.41 -9.42 13.07
N PHE A 153 -2.66 -10.49 13.37
CA PHE A 153 -2.51 -11.62 12.46
C PHE A 153 -3.81 -12.39 12.28
N GLU A 154 -4.61 -12.54 13.34
CA GLU A 154 -5.88 -13.25 13.27
C GLU A 154 -7.01 -12.42 12.66
N TYR A 155 -7.09 -11.11 12.98
CA TYR A 155 -8.27 -10.32 12.63
C TYR A 155 -8.06 -9.35 11.47
N VAL A 156 -6.82 -8.99 11.12
CA VAL A 156 -6.53 -8.03 10.04
C VAL A 156 -5.93 -8.69 8.80
N VAL A 157 -4.96 -9.58 9.00
CA VAL A 157 -4.17 -10.20 7.92
C VAL A 157 -4.96 -11.18 7.03
N PRO A 158 -6.04 -11.87 7.47
CA PRO A 158 -6.74 -12.81 6.59
C PRO A 158 -7.29 -12.15 5.32
N TYR A 159 -7.14 -12.87 4.20
CA TYR A 159 -7.57 -12.45 2.86
C TYR A 159 -9.07 -12.69 2.60
N ALA A 160 -9.78 -13.26 3.57
CA ALA A 160 -11.21 -13.52 3.54
C ALA A 160 -11.82 -13.43 4.94
N VAL A 161 -13.12 -13.15 5.01
CA VAL A 161 -13.93 -13.09 6.23
C VAL A 161 -14.63 -14.42 6.48
N THR A 162 -15.22 -15.03 5.44
CA THR A 162 -16.02 -16.25 5.49
C THR A 162 -15.79 -17.12 4.24
N ASN A 163 -16.86 -17.69 3.68
CA ASN A 163 -16.85 -18.53 2.49
C ASN A 163 -17.06 -17.75 1.17
N GLU A 164 -16.91 -16.42 1.17
CA GLU A 164 -17.07 -15.60 -0.03
C GLU A 164 -16.02 -15.88 -1.11
N PRO A 165 -16.33 -15.64 -2.40
CA PRO A 165 -15.33 -15.71 -3.46
C PRO A 165 -14.02 -14.97 -3.12
N ARG A 166 -12.89 -15.59 -3.45
CA ARG A 166 -11.56 -15.06 -3.17
C ARG A 166 -11.23 -13.95 -4.15
N THR A 167 -11.32 -12.71 -3.69
CA THR A 167 -11.18 -11.51 -4.51
C THR A 167 -10.09 -10.59 -3.98
N ASN A 168 -9.35 -9.94 -4.88
CA ASN A 168 -8.32 -8.95 -4.51
C ASN A 168 -8.94 -7.57 -4.23
N HIS A 169 -9.79 -7.49 -3.21
CA HIS A 169 -10.52 -6.25 -2.86
C HIS A 169 -9.72 -5.27 -2.02
N ARG A 170 -8.69 -5.75 -1.30
CA ARG A 170 -7.92 -4.94 -0.34
C ARG A 170 -7.26 -3.70 -0.95
N PRO A 171 -6.61 -3.76 -2.13
CA PRO A 171 -6.01 -2.58 -2.76
C PRO A 171 -7.04 -1.48 -3.02
N LEU A 172 -8.22 -1.87 -3.51
CA LEU A 172 -9.30 -0.95 -3.84
C LEU A 172 -9.84 -0.25 -2.58
N LEU A 173 -10.18 -1.02 -1.54
CA LEU A 173 -10.70 -0.49 -0.28
C LEU A 173 -9.67 0.39 0.44
N PHE A 174 -8.41 -0.05 0.48
CA PHE A 174 -7.31 0.72 1.06
C PHE A 174 -7.19 2.10 0.40
N ASN A 175 -7.16 2.13 -0.94
CA ASN A 175 -7.01 3.37 -1.68
C ASN A 175 -8.23 4.30 -1.53
N ALA A 176 -9.45 3.73 -1.55
CA ALA A 176 -10.68 4.50 -1.42
C ALA A 176 -10.79 5.24 -0.07
N LEU A 177 -10.33 4.62 1.01
CA LEU A 177 -10.41 5.20 2.36
C LEU A 177 -9.25 6.15 2.69
N LYS A 178 -8.20 6.17 1.87
CA LYS A 178 -6.95 6.86 2.17
C LYS A 178 -7.14 8.35 2.44
N ASP A 179 -7.96 9.03 1.64
CA ASP A 179 -8.12 10.48 1.76
C ASP A 179 -9.04 10.89 2.91
N SER A 180 -10.08 10.10 3.22
CA SER A 180 -10.90 10.27 4.42
C SER A 180 -10.05 10.12 5.69
N LEU A 181 -9.17 9.11 5.73
CA LEU A 181 -8.31 8.87 6.89
C LEU A 181 -7.24 9.95 7.08
N LYS A 182 -6.64 10.45 5.99
CA LYS A 182 -5.73 11.62 6.09
C LYS A 182 -6.43 12.85 6.66
N GLN A 183 -7.70 13.09 6.29
CA GLN A 183 -8.48 14.21 6.83
C GLN A 183 -8.75 14.02 8.31
N TYR A 184 -9.13 12.81 8.71
CA TYR A 184 -9.29 12.44 10.12
C TYR A 184 -7.99 12.67 10.92
N GLU A 185 -6.84 12.20 10.43
CA GLU A 185 -5.56 12.36 11.13
C GLU A 185 -5.18 13.83 11.32
N ARG A 186 -5.41 14.69 10.33
CA ARG A 186 -5.19 16.14 10.45
C ARG A 186 -6.04 16.73 11.56
N ALA A 187 -7.32 16.38 11.64
CA ALA A 187 -8.24 16.85 12.68
C ALA A 187 -7.93 16.25 14.07
N ALA A 188 -7.40 15.03 14.12
CA ALA A 188 -7.04 14.35 15.36
C ALA A 188 -5.78 14.95 16.01
N ILE A 189 -4.81 15.39 15.21
CA ILE A 189 -3.59 16.07 15.72
C ILE A 189 -3.94 17.34 16.51
N GLU A 190 -4.99 18.05 16.11
CA GLU A 190 -5.47 19.25 16.80
C GLU A 190 -6.10 18.92 18.17
N ASN A 191 -6.53 17.68 18.38
CA ASN A 191 -7.25 17.19 19.58
C ASN A 191 -6.44 16.11 20.33
N SER A 192 -5.22 16.45 20.75
CA SER A 192 -4.14 15.58 21.30
C SER A 192 -4.42 14.78 22.59
N THR A 193 -5.68 14.60 23.02
CA THR A 193 -6.02 13.93 24.30
C THR A 193 -6.75 12.60 24.13
N GLN A 194 -7.00 12.14 22.91
CA GLN A 194 -7.82 10.95 22.67
C GLN A 194 -7.02 9.65 22.86
N SER A 195 -7.60 8.69 23.61
CA SER A 195 -7.04 7.36 23.76
C SER A 195 -7.03 6.59 22.43
N THR A 196 -6.11 5.65 22.22
CA THR A 196 -6.09 4.85 20.99
C THR A 196 -7.37 4.04 20.77
N GLN A 197 -8.02 3.59 21.85
CA GLN A 197 -9.31 2.91 21.76
C GLN A 197 -10.41 3.83 21.22
N ASP A 198 -10.40 5.09 21.63
CA ASP A 198 -11.39 6.06 21.14
C ASP A 198 -11.06 6.46 19.69
N GLN A 199 -9.79 6.54 19.31
CA GLN A 199 -9.39 6.72 17.91
C GLN A 199 -9.92 5.59 17.03
N ILE A 200 -9.75 4.32 17.43
CA ILE A 200 -10.28 3.16 16.69
C ILE A 200 -11.81 3.27 16.52
N LYS A 201 -12.54 3.62 17.59
CA LYS A 201 -14.01 3.79 17.52
C LYS A 201 -14.43 4.88 16.54
N GLU A 202 -13.75 6.03 16.57
CA GLU A 202 -14.05 7.13 15.64
C GLU A 202 -13.71 6.75 14.19
N VAL A 203 -12.61 6.06 13.94
CA VAL A 203 -12.25 5.56 12.60
C VAL A 203 -13.26 4.52 12.11
N VAL A 204 -13.70 3.58 12.96
CA VAL A 204 -14.77 2.62 12.61
C VAL A 204 -16.05 3.36 12.22
N LYS A 205 -16.45 4.37 13.01
CA LYS A 205 -17.64 5.18 12.75
C LYS A 205 -17.52 5.97 11.46
N LEU A 206 -16.37 6.56 11.19
CA LEU A 206 -16.07 7.27 9.94
C LEU A 206 -16.23 6.32 8.74
N ILE A 207 -15.56 5.17 8.78
CA ILE A 207 -15.63 4.17 7.70
C ILE A 207 -17.06 3.69 7.50
N ASN A 208 -17.78 3.32 8.56
CA ASN A 208 -19.15 2.84 8.45
C ASN A 208 -20.11 3.92 7.90
N THR A 209 -19.76 5.20 8.01
CA THR A 209 -20.57 6.32 7.50
C THR A 209 -20.26 6.59 6.02
N GLU A 210 -18.98 6.63 5.65
CA GLU A 210 -18.54 7.07 4.32
C GLU A 210 -18.44 5.94 3.30
N LEU A 211 -18.13 4.70 3.74
CA LEU A 211 -17.81 3.57 2.88
C LEU A 211 -18.85 3.34 1.77
N TRP A 212 -20.13 3.45 2.10
CA TRP A 212 -21.23 3.17 1.17
C TRP A 212 -21.31 4.17 0.03
N ALA A 213 -20.99 5.44 0.29
CA ALA A 213 -20.94 6.49 -0.72
C ALA A 213 -19.65 6.41 -1.53
N LEU A 214 -18.50 6.20 -0.85
CA LEU A 214 -17.18 6.08 -1.50
C LEU A 214 -17.10 4.93 -2.48
N MET A 215 -17.72 3.80 -2.15
CA MET A 215 -17.71 2.60 -2.98
C MET A 215 -18.96 2.45 -3.84
N GLY A 216 -19.89 3.41 -3.75
CA GLY A 216 -21.07 3.48 -4.59
C GLY A 216 -20.74 3.97 -6.01
N ARG A 217 -21.76 4.00 -6.85
CA ARG A 217 -21.68 4.69 -8.16
C ARG A 217 -21.97 6.17 -7.97
N ASP A 218 -21.67 6.99 -8.98
CA ASP A 218 -21.93 8.42 -8.94
C ASP A 218 -23.38 8.71 -8.49
N SER A 219 -23.49 9.42 -7.37
CA SER A 219 -24.77 9.78 -6.72
C SER A 219 -25.64 8.60 -6.26
N LYS A 220 -25.12 7.37 -6.19
CA LYS A 220 -25.85 6.16 -5.76
C LYS A 220 -25.00 5.33 -4.78
N PRO A 221 -25.18 5.52 -3.45
CA PRO A 221 -24.46 4.73 -2.46
C PRO A 221 -24.87 3.26 -2.52
N ILE A 222 -24.03 2.39 -1.97
CA ILE A 222 -24.36 0.98 -1.78
C ILE A 222 -25.54 0.86 -0.82
N VAL A 223 -26.55 0.07 -1.20
CA VAL A 223 -27.78 -0.10 -0.41
C VAL A 223 -28.03 -1.54 0.01
N PHE A 224 -28.79 -1.69 1.09
CA PHE A 224 -29.29 -2.99 1.50
C PHE A 224 -30.37 -3.50 0.54
N LYS A 225 -30.23 -4.77 0.15
CA LYS A 225 -31.25 -5.55 -0.57
C LYS A 225 -31.31 -6.94 0.05
N ALA A 226 -32.48 -7.34 0.54
CA ALA A 226 -32.66 -8.66 1.14
C ALA A 226 -32.47 -9.80 0.12
N SER A 227 -32.25 -11.01 0.65
CA SER A 227 -32.21 -12.26 -0.13
C SER A 227 -31.16 -12.30 -1.25
N GLN A 228 -30.01 -11.64 -1.05
CA GLN A 228 -28.89 -11.66 -2.00
C GLN A 228 -27.79 -12.66 -1.61
N THR A 229 -27.82 -13.26 -0.42
CA THR A 229 -26.87 -14.34 -0.06
C THR A 229 -27.34 -15.67 -0.66
N PRO A 230 -26.47 -16.50 -1.28
CA PRO A 230 -25.03 -16.32 -1.49
C PRO A 230 -24.69 -15.76 -2.89
N ARG A 231 -25.60 -15.04 -3.55
CA ARG A 231 -25.39 -14.54 -4.92
C ARG A 231 -24.43 -13.35 -4.98
N ILE A 232 -24.57 -12.39 -4.06
CA ILE A 232 -23.79 -11.15 -4.02
C ILE A 232 -23.34 -10.92 -2.59
N TYR A 233 -22.13 -11.34 -2.24
CA TYR A 233 -21.64 -11.25 -0.86
C TYR A 233 -20.12 -11.11 -0.69
N ASP A 234 -19.31 -11.28 -1.75
CA ASP A 234 -17.92 -10.81 -1.73
C ASP A 234 -17.85 -9.30 -2.00
N PRO A 235 -16.82 -8.59 -1.48
CA PRO A 235 -16.73 -7.13 -1.57
C PRO A 235 -16.80 -6.58 -3.01
N LEU A 236 -16.13 -7.22 -3.98
CA LEU A 236 -16.10 -6.71 -5.35
C LEU A 236 -17.46 -6.86 -6.03
N SER A 237 -18.19 -7.95 -5.80
CA SER A 237 -19.57 -8.08 -6.26
C SER A 237 -20.49 -7.04 -5.62
N VAL A 238 -20.37 -6.78 -4.30
CA VAL A 238 -21.20 -5.74 -3.65
C VAL A 238 -20.99 -4.37 -4.31
N ILE A 239 -19.73 -4.02 -4.60
CA ILE A 239 -19.37 -2.78 -5.30
C ILE A 239 -19.94 -2.76 -6.72
N ALA A 240 -19.74 -3.83 -7.49
CA ALA A 240 -20.19 -3.92 -8.88
C ALA A 240 -21.71 -3.79 -9.02
N TYR A 241 -22.48 -4.46 -8.17
CA TYR A 241 -23.94 -4.40 -8.20
C TYR A 241 -24.49 -3.14 -7.51
N GLY A 242 -23.76 -2.58 -6.54
CA GLY A 242 -24.18 -1.44 -5.73
C GLY A 242 -25.20 -1.80 -4.64
N TYR A 243 -25.36 -3.07 -4.31
CA TYR A 243 -26.23 -3.53 -3.24
C TYR A 243 -25.87 -4.93 -2.73
N SER A 244 -26.28 -5.25 -1.50
CA SER A 244 -26.21 -6.62 -0.98
C SER A 244 -27.14 -6.83 0.22
N SER A 245 -27.27 -8.08 0.64
CA SER A 245 -27.90 -8.47 1.91
C SER A 245 -26.99 -8.16 3.11
N CYS A 246 -27.51 -8.35 4.32
CA CYS A 246 -26.79 -8.06 5.56
C CYS A 246 -25.42 -8.76 5.62
N THR A 247 -25.33 -10.02 5.17
CA THR A 247 -24.07 -10.77 5.12
C THR A 247 -23.03 -10.09 4.22
N GLY A 248 -23.38 -9.71 3.00
CA GLY A 248 -22.43 -9.09 2.08
C GLY A 248 -22.03 -7.68 2.50
N LEU A 249 -22.96 -6.89 3.06
CA LEU A 249 -22.61 -5.59 3.64
C LEU A 249 -21.68 -5.75 4.86
N ALA A 250 -21.90 -6.75 5.71
CA ALA A 250 -21.02 -7.05 6.83
C ALA A 250 -19.61 -7.48 6.38
N ILE A 251 -19.52 -8.40 5.40
CA ILE A 251 -18.24 -8.81 4.80
C ILE A 251 -17.51 -7.62 4.20
N MET A 252 -18.21 -6.75 3.48
CA MET A 252 -17.64 -5.54 2.89
C MET A 252 -17.10 -4.57 3.96
N LEU A 253 -17.88 -4.31 5.02
CA LEU A 253 -17.45 -3.44 6.11
C LEU A 253 -16.21 -4.02 6.82
N VAL A 254 -16.22 -5.31 7.17
CA VAL A 254 -15.06 -5.98 7.78
C VAL A 254 -13.85 -5.90 6.85
N SER A 255 -14.02 -6.13 5.56
CA SER A 255 -12.94 -6.04 4.58
C SER A 255 -12.35 -4.62 4.50
N ALA A 256 -13.18 -3.60 4.61
CA ALA A 256 -12.77 -2.20 4.64
C ALA A 256 -11.97 -1.87 5.92
N LEU A 257 -12.47 -2.30 7.08
CA LEU A 257 -11.78 -2.14 8.37
C LEU A 257 -10.40 -2.84 8.38
N ARG A 258 -10.35 -4.09 7.90
CA ARG A 258 -9.10 -4.84 7.77
C ARG A 258 -8.12 -4.18 6.81
N SER A 259 -8.61 -3.54 5.75
CA SER A 259 -7.75 -2.81 4.82
C SER A 259 -6.98 -1.69 5.52
N VAL A 260 -7.53 -1.10 6.58
CA VAL A 260 -6.91 0.02 7.32
C VAL A 260 -6.34 -0.40 8.68
N GLY A 261 -6.13 -1.70 8.89
CA GLY A 261 -5.47 -2.22 10.07
C GLY A 261 -6.35 -2.33 11.32
N ILE A 262 -7.68 -2.33 11.17
CA ILE A 262 -8.64 -2.47 12.28
C ILE A 262 -9.16 -3.91 12.34
N PRO A 263 -9.10 -4.58 13.52
CA PRO A 263 -9.56 -5.95 13.71
C PRO A 263 -11.09 -6.06 13.82
#